data_AF-M1ZXZ5-F1
#
_entry.id   AF-M1ZXZ5-F1
#
_cell.length_a   1.000
_cell.length_b   1.000
_cell.length_c   1.000
_cell.angle_alpha   90.00
_cell.angle_beta   90.00
_cell.angle_gamma   90.00
#
_symmetry.space_group_name_H-M   'P 1'
#
loop_
_entity.id
_entity.type
_entity.pdbx_description
1 polymer ?
#
loop_
_entity_poly.entity_id
_entity_poly.type
_entity_poly.pdbx_seq_one_letter_code
_entity_poly.pdbx_strand_id
1 'polypeptide(L)'
;MSESGKVYTGVCIDTPCSMGFCAEHAAIAAMITAGENRITKVVAVYEDGTIIPPCGRCREFICQIHDENYKCQVMIKKDMIITINDLLPYRWE
;
A
#
# COMPACT_ATOMS: atom_id res chain seq x y z
N MET A 1 -2.30 -2.69 -7.33
CA MET A 1 -2.17 -3.52 -8.55
C MET A 1 -1.15 -4.60 -8.26
N SER A 2 -1.48 -5.84 -8.56
CA SER A 2 -0.60 -6.99 -8.39
C SER A 2 0.27 -7.24 -9.62
N GLU A 3 1.16 -8.22 -9.54
CA GLU A 3 1.98 -8.65 -10.67
C GLU A 3 1.16 -9.17 -11.86
N SER A 4 0.03 -9.84 -11.60
CA SER A 4 -0.87 -10.32 -12.66
C SER A 4 -1.65 -9.21 -13.35
N GLY A 5 -1.49 -7.95 -12.91
CA GLY A 5 -2.22 -6.79 -13.41
C GLY A 5 -3.60 -6.59 -12.79
N LYS A 6 -4.03 -7.45 -11.84
CA LYS A 6 -5.30 -7.26 -11.13
C LYS A 6 -5.26 -6.08 -10.18
N VAL A 7 -6.40 -5.41 -10.04
CA VAL A 7 -6.57 -4.27 -9.15
C VAL A 7 -7.40 -4.71 -7.94
N TYR A 8 -6.81 -4.52 -6.76
CA TYR A 8 -7.44 -4.77 -5.47
C TYR A 8 -7.67 -3.44 -4.77
N THR A 9 -8.86 -3.27 -4.24
CA THR A 9 -9.29 -2.05 -3.54
C THR A 9 -9.61 -2.37 -2.09
N GLY A 10 -9.39 -1.39 -1.23
CA GLY A 10 -9.71 -1.46 0.18
C GLY A 10 -10.19 -0.10 0.69
N VAL A 11 -10.82 -0.09 1.85
CA VAL A 11 -11.29 1.13 2.52
C VAL A 11 -10.61 1.27 3.88
N CYS A 12 -10.43 2.51 4.31
CA CYS A 12 -9.99 2.80 5.66
C CYS A 12 -11.15 2.48 6.63
N ILE A 13 -10.86 1.76 7.70
CA ILE A 13 -11.79 1.60 8.82
C ILE A 13 -11.15 2.27 10.02
N ASP A 14 -11.72 3.41 10.40
CA ASP A 14 -11.34 4.10 11.63
C ASP A 14 -12.22 3.60 12.79
N THR A 15 -11.59 3.27 13.91
CA THR A 15 -12.29 2.76 15.08
C THR A 15 -11.83 3.50 16.33
N PRO A 16 -12.65 3.62 17.39
CA PRO A 16 -12.26 4.31 18.63
C PRO A 16 -11.08 3.66 19.39
N CYS A 17 -10.58 2.53 18.91
CA CYS A 17 -9.50 1.76 19.52
C CYS A 17 -8.46 1.41 18.44
N SER A 18 -7.36 0.76 18.83
CA SER A 18 -6.24 0.44 17.94
C SER A 18 -6.53 -0.64 16.88
N MET A 19 -7.79 -1.05 16.71
CA MET A 19 -8.19 -2.03 15.69
C MET A 19 -8.35 -1.41 14.30
N GLY A 20 -8.34 -0.08 14.19
CA GLY A 20 -8.45 0.63 12.91
C GLY A 20 -7.27 0.39 11.97
N PHE A 21 -7.57 0.33 10.68
CA PHE A 21 -6.57 0.11 9.62
C PHE A 21 -6.84 0.95 8.38
N CYS A 22 -5.74 1.28 7.70
CA CYS A 22 -5.78 2.10 6.49
C CYS A 22 -6.25 1.28 5.29
N ALA A 23 -6.69 1.97 4.24
CA ALA A 23 -7.22 1.35 3.02
C ALA A 23 -6.23 0.38 2.36
N GLU A 24 -4.93 0.66 2.46
CA GLU A 24 -3.87 -0.18 1.89
C GLU A 24 -3.83 -1.55 2.59
N HIS A 25 -4.02 -1.61 3.91
CA HIS A 25 -4.07 -2.89 4.63
C HIS A 25 -5.21 -3.77 4.12
N ALA A 26 -6.41 -3.19 3.95
CA ALA A 26 -7.56 -3.90 3.42
C ALA A 26 -7.33 -4.38 1.98
N ALA A 27 -6.78 -3.52 1.11
CA ALA A 27 -6.50 -3.86 -0.28
C ALA A 27 -5.48 -5.01 -0.39
N ILE A 28 -4.46 -5.01 0.48
CA ILE A 28 -3.43 -6.05 0.54
C ILE A 28 -4.03 -7.35 1.08
N ALA A 29 -4.87 -7.30 2.12
CA ALA A 29 -5.57 -8.47 2.61
C ALA A 29 -6.43 -9.11 1.52
N ALA A 30 -7.19 -8.30 0.75
CA ALA A 30 -7.97 -8.78 -0.38
C ALA A 30 -7.08 -9.44 -1.46
N MET A 31 -5.94 -8.83 -1.79
CA MET A 31 -4.96 -9.41 -2.72
C MET A 31 -4.44 -10.79 -2.24
N ILE A 32 -4.10 -10.90 -0.95
CA ILE A 32 -3.62 -12.14 -0.35
C ILE A 32 -4.70 -13.22 -0.37
N THR A 33 -5.96 -12.88 -0.09
CA THR A 33 -7.07 -13.84 -0.19
C THR A 33 -7.30 -14.36 -1.61
N ALA A 34 -6.89 -13.59 -2.62
CA ALA A 34 -6.91 -13.99 -4.02
C ALA A 34 -5.67 -14.80 -4.45
N GLY A 35 -4.75 -15.11 -3.52
CA GLY A 35 -3.55 -15.90 -3.75
C GLY A 35 -2.38 -15.11 -4.33
N GLU A 36 -2.42 -13.78 -4.27
CA GLU A 36 -1.36 -12.90 -4.80
C GLU A 36 -0.67 -12.14 -3.65
N ASN A 37 0.64 -11.97 -3.73
CA ASN A 37 1.45 -11.32 -2.68
C ASN A 37 2.36 -10.20 -3.20
N ARG A 38 2.65 -10.19 -4.51
CA ARG A 38 3.51 -9.18 -5.14
C ARG A 38 2.71 -7.96 -5.58
N ILE A 39 3.04 -6.81 -4.99
CA ILE A 39 2.39 -5.52 -5.24
C ILE A 39 3.30 -4.71 -6.17
N THR A 40 2.80 -4.36 -7.36
CA THR A 40 3.56 -3.61 -8.35
C THR A 40 3.31 -2.11 -8.26
N LYS A 41 2.06 -1.71 -7.99
CA LYS A 41 1.64 -0.32 -7.88
C LYS A 41 0.61 -0.13 -6.79
N VAL A 42 0.69 0.97 -6.06
CA VAL A 42 -0.28 1.38 -5.04
C VAL A 42 -0.54 2.88 -5.10
N VAL A 43 -1.78 3.27 -4.81
CA VAL A 43 -2.19 4.66 -4.64
C VAL A 43 -3.23 4.70 -3.54
N ALA A 44 -3.11 5.67 -2.63
CA ALA A 44 -4.11 5.96 -1.62
C ALA A 44 -4.76 7.30 -1.93
N VAL A 45 -6.08 7.34 -1.84
CA VAL A 45 -6.89 8.51 -2.14
C VAL A 45 -7.81 8.80 -0.97
N TYR A 46 -7.98 10.08 -0.66
CA TYR A 46 -8.94 10.58 0.32
C TYR A 46 -10.33 10.73 -0.33
N GLU A 47 -11.36 10.98 0.47
CA GLU A 47 -12.76 11.04 -0.01
C GLU A 47 -13.00 12.12 -1.07
N ASP A 48 -12.22 13.21 -1.02
CA ASP A 48 -12.26 14.34 -1.95
C ASP A 48 -11.45 14.08 -3.25
N GLY A 49 -10.86 12.90 -3.39
CA GLY A 49 -10.00 12.52 -4.51
C GLY A 49 -8.55 12.99 -4.37
N THR A 50 -8.17 13.60 -3.24
CA THR A 50 -6.78 13.97 -2.97
C THR A 50 -5.92 12.73 -2.82
N ILE A 51 -4.83 12.66 -3.58
CA ILE A 51 -3.84 11.59 -3.47
C ILE A 51 -2.97 11.87 -2.24
N ILE A 52 -2.86 10.88 -1.37
CA ILE A 52 -2.06 10.96 -0.15
C ILE A 52 -0.98 9.89 -0.13
N PRO A 53 0.22 10.19 0.40
CA PRO A 53 1.24 9.17 0.61
C PRO A 53 0.76 8.15 1.65
N PRO A 54 1.09 6.86 1.49
CA PRO A 54 0.74 5.84 2.47
C PRO A 54 1.40 6.12 3.82
N CYS A 55 0.75 5.72 4.91
CA CYS A 55 1.29 5.92 6.26
C CYS A 55 2.49 5.00 6.52
N GLY A 56 3.31 5.32 7.53
CA GLY A 56 4.52 4.54 7.87
C GLY A 56 4.23 3.05 8.08
N ARG A 57 3.16 2.73 8.81
CA ARG A 57 2.72 1.34 9.05
C ARG A 57 2.41 0.60 7.75
N CYS A 58 1.73 1.25 6.79
CA CYS A 58 1.41 0.65 5.50
C CYS A 58 2.67 0.42 4.64
N ARG A 59 3.65 1.33 4.69
CA ARG A 59 4.92 1.18 3.96
C ARG A 59 5.67 -0.06 4.43
N GLU A 60 5.80 -0.21 5.74
CA GLU A 60 6.37 -1.41 6.35
C GLU A 60 5.57 -2.65 5.99
N PHE A 61 4.25 -2.60 6.12
CA PHE A 61 3.40 -3.74 5.81
C PHE A 61 3.55 -4.23 4.36
N ILE A 62 3.56 -3.32 3.38
CA ILE A 62 3.80 -3.65 1.96
C ILE A 62 5.11 -4.42 1.79
N CYS A 63 6.16 -3.94 2.45
CA CYS A 63 7.51 -4.52 2.45
C CYS A 63 7.59 -5.93 3.09
N GLN A 64 6.74 -6.21 4.08
CA GLN A 64 6.72 -7.48 4.81
C GLN A 64 5.93 -8.60 4.10
N ILE A 65 5.06 -8.25 3.14
CA ILE A 65 4.27 -9.27 2.41
C ILE A 65 5.11 -10.04 1.38
N HIS A 66 6.07 -9.39 0.74
CA HIS A 66 6.93 -10.00 -0.26
C HIS A 66 8.22 -9.19 -0.40
N ASP A 67 9.37 -9.87 -0.51
CA ASP A 67 10.68 -9.20 -0.55
C ASP A 67 10.75 -8.18 -1.67
N GLU A 68 10.34 -8.51 -2.88
CA GLU A 68 10.39 -7.56 -4.01
C GLU A 68 9.42 -6.37 -3.93
N ASN A 69 8.56 -6.27 -2.91
CA ASN A 69 7.65 -5.14 -2.77
C ASN A 69 8.36 -3.81 -2.46
N TYR A 70 9.66 -3.80 -2.12
CA TYR A 70 10.44 -2.56 -2.04
C TYR A 70 10.48 -1.80 -3.38
N LYS A 71 10.30 -2.50 -4.51
CA LYS A 71 10.21 -1.91 -5.85
C LYS A 71 8.81 -1.39 -6.19
N CYS A 72 7.82 -1.59 -5.32
CA CYS A 72 6.44 -1.17 -5.55
C CYS A 72 6.39 0.34 -5.80
N GLN A 73 5.70 0.73 -6.87
CA GLN A 73 5.49 2.12 -7.24
C GLN A 73 4.33 2.71 -6.45
N VAL A 74 4.59 3.81 -5.76
CA VAL A 74 3.64 4.55 -4.94
C VAL A 74 3.40 5.90 -5.57
N MET A 75 2.13 6.18 -5.90
CA MET A 75 1.73 7.53 -6.30
C MET A 75 1.43 8.35 -5.05
N ILE A 76 2.27 9.35 -4.76
CA ILE A 76 2.17 10.18 -3.54
C ILE A 76 1.50 11.55 -3.79
N LYS A 77 1.44 11.96 -5.06
CA LYS A 77 0.73 13.14 -5.55
C LYS A 77 0.39 12.90 -7.02
N LYS A 78 -0.54 13.67 -7.56
CA LYS A 78 -0.78 13.72 -9.01
C LYS A 78 0.54 13.87 -9.77
N ASP A 79 0.78 12.96 -10.70
CA ASP A 79 1.98 12.89 -11.56
C ASP A 79 3.32 12.68 -10.82
N MET A 80 3.28 12.30 -9.53
CA MET A 80 4.48 11.98 -8.74
C MET A 80 4.43 10.55 -8.22
N ILE A 81 5.26 9.71 -8.84
CA ILE A 81 5.42 8.30 -8.51
C ILE A 81 6.84 8.07 -8.01
N ILE A 82 6.97 7.44 -6.85
CA ILE A 82 8.25 7.03 -6.26
C ILE A 82 8.14 5.57 -5.83
N THR A 83 9.25 4.95 -5.45
CA THR A 83 9.23 3.57 -4.95
C THR A 83 9.01 3.51 -3.45
N ILE A 84 8.59 2.36 -2.93
CA ILE A 84 8.55 2.12 -1.49
C ILE A 84 9.94 2.31 -0.85
N ASN A 85 11.00 1.92 -1.56
CA ASN A 85 12.38 2.10 -1.08
C ASN A 85 12.74 3.59 -0.86
N ASP A 86 12.21 4.50 -1.68
CA ASP A 86 12.41 5.94 -1.51
C ASP A 86 11.64 6.49 -0.29
N LEU A 87 10.51 5.87 0.05
CA LEU A 87 9.65 6.25 1.19
C LEU A 87 10.10 5.64 2.51
N LEU A 88 10.98 4.64 2.47
CA LEU A 88 11.44 3.89 3.63
C LEU A 88 12.94 3.53 3.48
N PRO A 89 13.83 4.53 3.55
CA PRO A 89 15.26 4.30 3.43
C PRO A 89 15.80 3.55 4.66
N TYR A 90 16.84 2.73 4.46
CA TYR A 90 17.49 1.93 5.51
C TYR A 90 16.54 0.99 6.24
N ARG A 91 15.76 0.23 5.47
CA ARG A 91 14.81 -0.75 5.99
C ARG A 91 15.53 -1.77 6.89
N TRP A 92 14.89 -2.11 8.01
CA TRP A 92 15.34 -3.20 8.87
C TRP A 92 15.00 -4.54 8.21
N GLU A 93 15.97 -5.45 8.16
CA GLU A 93 15.81 -6.84 7.67
C GLU A 93 15.44 -7.79 8.82
#